data_AF-A0A7S0VV60-F1
#
_entry.id   AF-A0A7S0VV60-F1
#
_cell.length_a   1.000
_cell.length_b   1.000
_cell.length_c   1.000
_cell.angle_alpha   90.00
_cell.angle_beta   90.00
_cell.angle_gamma   90.00
#
_symmetry.space_group_name_H-M   'P 1'
#
loop_
_entity.id
_entity.type
_entity.pdbx_description
1 polymer ?
#
loop_
_entity_poly.entity_id
_entity_poly.type
_entity_poly.pdbx_seq_one_letter_code
_entity_poly.pdbx_strand_id
1 'polypeptide(L)'
;RKRRALKKDTPVERVVFNAITKSAVTTAMEHPRQIDGELVDAYLARRALDYLVGFNLSPVLWRKLPGSRSAGRVQSVALRIVCDRENEIEMFRPQEYWNVAANLRAPDGTDFEARLYSL
;
A
#
# COMPACT_ATOMS: atom_id res chain seq x y z
N ARG A 1 7.73 26.69 -27.03
CA ARG A 1 9.07 26.29 -26.52
C ARG A 1 9.45 24.94 -27.13
N LYS A 2 10.40 24.87 -28.07
CA LYS A 2 10.93 23.60 -28.60
C LYS A 2 11.54 22.82 -27.43
N ARG A 3 10.97 21.67 -27.06
CA ARG A 3 11.58 20.76 -26.08
C ARG A 3 12.94 20.33 -26.67
N ARG A 4 14.03 20.62 -25.96
CA ARG A 4 15.37 20.08 -26.28
C ARG A 4 15.32 18.57 -26.04
N ALA A 5 14.80 17.81 -26.99
CA ALA A 5 14.87 16.36 -26.96
C ALA A 5 16.33 15.93 -27.16
N LEU A 6 16.78 14.94 -26.39
CA LEU A 6 18.08 14.30 -26.61
C LEU A 6 18.09 13.68 -28.00
N LYS A 7 19.22 13.75 -28.70
CA LYS A 7 19.37 13.08 -29.99
C LYS A 7 19.47 11.57 -29.72
N LYS A 8 19.03 10.76 -30.68
CA LYS A 8 19.05 9.29 -30.56
C LYS A 8 20.43 8.73 -30.22
N ASP A 9 21.48 9.39 -30.72
CA ASP A 9 22.87 8.95 -30.55
C ASP A 9 23.58 9.62 -29.37
N THR A 10 22.86 10.41 -28.55
CA THR A 10 23.47 10.97 -27.34
C THR A 10 23.65 9.84 -26.32
N PRO A 11 24.88 9.55 -25.87
CA PRO A 11 25.09 8.56 -24.82
C PRO A 11 24.40 9.02 -23.53
N VAL A 12 23.63 8.14 -22.92
CA VAL A 12 22.87 8.40 -21.69
C VAL A 12 23.24 7.37 -20.66
N GLU A 13 23.56 7.82 -19.45
CA GLU A 13 23.79 6.97 -18.30
C GLU A 13 22.89 7.40 -17.13
N ARG A 14 22.58 6.44 -16.26
CA ARG A 14 21.67 6.60 -15.13
C ARG A 14 22.46 6.61 -13.82
N VAL A 15 22.49 7.77 -13.18
CA VAL A 15 22.96 7.91 -11.80
C VAL A 15 21.84 7.49 -10.84
N VAL A 16 22.17 6.65 -9.85
CA VAL A 16 21.24 6.16 -8.82
C VAL A 16 21.90 6.26 -7.44
N PHE A 17 21.16 6.76 -6.46
CA PHE A 17 21.53 6.81 -5.05
C PHE A 17 20.27 6.71 -4.19
N ASN A 18 20.41 6.17 -2.98
CA ASN A 18 19.31 5.98 -2.01
C ASN A 18 19.37 6.98 -0.84
N ALA A 19 20.38 7.85 -0.80
CA ALA A 19 20.56 8.88 0.22
C ALA A 19 21.06 10.19 -0.41
N ILE A 20 20.62 11.33 0.14
CA ILE A 20 21.04 12.66 -0.31
C ILE A 20 22.16 13.16 0.62
N THR A 21 23.34 12.54 0.51
CA THR A 21 24.56 12.97 1.21
C THR A 21 25.66 13.27 0.19
N LYS A 22 26.62 14.12 0.57
CA LYS A 22 27.74 14.48 -0.31
C LYS A 22 28.47 13.23 -0.82
N SER A 23 28.78 12.29 0.06
CA SER A 23 29.45 11.04 -0.31
C SER A 23 28.61 10.20 -1.27
N ALA A 24 27.34 9.95 -0.95
CA ALA A 24 26.48 9.11 -1.79
C ALA A 24 26.28 9.68 -3.20
N VAL A 25 26.13 11.00 -3.32
CA VAL A 25 25.98 11.68 -4.62
C VAL A 25 27.28 11.63 -5.40
N THR A 26 28.43 11.97 -4.80
CA THR A 26 29.73 11.93 -5.50
C THR A 26 30.05 10.52 -6.00
N THR A 27 29.89 9.50 -5.15
CA THR A 27 30.13 8.10 -5.54
C THR A 27 29.20 7.65 -6.68
N ALA A 28 27.92 8.05 -6.66
CA ALA A 28 26.98 7.70 -7.72
C ALA A 28 27.28 8.39 -9.05
N MET A 29 27.86 9.59 -9.03
CA MET A 29 28.31 10.29 -10.24
C MET A 29 29.55 9.62 -10.86
N GLU A 30 30.42 9.03 -10.04
CA GLU A 30 31.61 8.29 -10.49
C GLU A 30 31.27 6.90 -11.06
N HIS A 31 30.15 6.30 -10.63
CA HIS A 31 29.73 4.96 -11.01
C HIS A 31 28.32 4.96 -11.63
N PRO A 32 28.11 5.63 -12.78
CA PRO A 32 26.82 5.59 -13.45
C PRO A 32 26.59 4.19 -14.06
N ARG A 33 25.31 3.83 -14.25
CA ARG A 33 24.93 2.57 -14.89
C ARG A 33 24.15 2.81 -16.17
N GLN A 34 24.07 1.80 -17.02
CA GLN A 34 23.14 1.80 -18.14
C GLN A 34 21.68 1.81 -17.65
N ILE A 35 20.79 2.33 -18.48
CA ILE A 35 19.34 2.24 -18.22
C ILE A 35 18.96 0.77 -18.23
N ASP A 36 18.24 0.35 -17.20
CA ASP A 36 17.74 -1.00 -17.07
C ASP A 36 16.42 -1.13 -17.84
N GLY A 37 16.46 -1.89 -18.94
CA GLY A 37 15.31 -2.08 -19.82
C GLY A 37 14.17 -2.83 -19.15
N GLU A 38 14.46 -3.81 -18.30
CA GLU A 38 13.43 -4.61 -17.62
C GLU A 38 12.63 -3.74 -16.65
N LEU A 39 13.29 -2.81 -15.93
CA LEU A 39 12.61 -1.84 -15.07
C LEU A 39 11.72 -0.88 -15.86
N VAL A 40 12.14 -0.47 -17.06
CA VAL A 40 11.34 0.39 -17.95
C VAL A 40 10.12 -0.36 -18.46
N ASP A 41 10.30 -1.59 -18.92
CA ASP A 41 9.23 -2.43 -19.46
C ASP A 41 8.21 -2.79 -18.36
N ALA A 42 8.67 -3.10 -17.16
CA ALA A 42 7.79 -3.32 -16.01
C ALA A 42 6.92 -2.08 -15.71
N TYR A 43 7.51 -0.88 -15.76
CA TYR A 43 6.76 0.37 -15.60
C TYR A 43 5.74 0.59 -16.73
N LEU A 44 6.15 0.38 -17.98
CA LEU A 44 5.28 0.54 -19.14
C LEU A 44 4.11 -0.46 -19.11
N ALA A 45 4.37 -1.72 -18.77
CA ALA A 45 3.37 -2.76 -18.62
C ALA A 45 2.35 -2.40 -17.54
N ARG A 46 2.82 -1.94 -16.37
CA ARG A 46 1.92 -1.47 -15.29
C ARG A 46 1.06 -0.29 -15.75
N ARG A 47 1.67 0.69 -16.42
CA ARG A 47 0.95 1.87 -16.94
C ARG A 47 -0.11 1.47 -17.97
N ALA A 48 0.22 0.55 -18.87
CA ALA A 48 -0.72 0.03 -19.86
C ALA A 48 -1.87 -0.72 -19.17
N LEU A 49 -1.58 -1.58 -18.19
CA LEU A 49 -2.58 -2.30 -17.41
C LEU A 49 -3.55 -1.36 -16.71
N ASP A 50 -3.03 -0.38 -15.96
CA ASP A 50 -3.88 0.55 -15.20
C ASP A 50 -4.74 1.42 -16.15
N TYR A 51 -4.21 1.78 -17.33
CA TYR A 51 -4.97 2.46 -18.39
C TYR A 51 -6.09 1.58 -18.96
N LEU A 52 -5.79 0.33 -19.30
CA LEU A 52 -6.77 -0.62 -19.85
C LEU A 52 -7.91 -0.89 -18.88
N VAL A 53 -7.61 -1.05 -17.58
CA VAL A 53 -8.64 -1.23 -16.55
C VAL A 53 -9.48 0.04 -16.42
N GLY A 54 -8.85 1.21 -16.33
CA GLY A 54 -9.56 2.48 -16.19
C GLY A 54 -10.47 2.78 -17.37
N PHE A 55 -9.98 2.60 -18.61
CA PHE A 55 -10.73 2.88 -19.82
C PHE A 55 -11.91 1.92 -20.03
N ASN A 56 -11.72 0.62 -19.80
CA ASN A 56 -12.78 -0.36 -20.04
C ASN A 56 -13.85 -0.38 -18.93
N LEU A 57 -13.45 -0.19 -17.67
CA LEU A 57 -14.35 -0.40 -16.54
C LEU A 57 -15.09 0.88 -16.11
N SER A 58 -14.51 2.07 -16.31
CA SER A 58 -15.17 3.33 -15.93
C SER A 58 -16.51 3.56 -16.66
N PRO A 59 -16.67 3.29 -17.97
CA PRO A 59 -17.95 3.41 -18.66
C PRO A 59 -19.03 2.45 -18.15
N VAL A 60 -18.63 1.30 -17.58
CA VAL A 60 -19.56 0.36 -16.94
C VAL A 60 -20.01 0.92 -15.59
N LEU A 61 -19.08 1.44 -14.79
CA LEU A 61 -19.39 2.07 -13.50
C LEU A 61 -20.34 3.25 -13.65
N TRP A 62 -20.12 4.14 -14.63
CA TRP A 62 -21.00 5.29 -14.84
C TRP A 62 -22.43 4.90 -15.20
N ARG A 63 -22.61 3.80 -15.96
CA ARG A 63 -23.95 3.28 -16.30
C ARG A 63 -24.65 2.56 -15.16
N LYS A 64 -23.90 1.82 -14.33
CA LYS A 64 -24.46 0.96 -13.28
C LYS A 64 -24.55 1.63 -11.91
N LEU A 65 -23.69 2.62 -11.65
CA LEU A 65 -23.58 3.35 -10.39
C LEU A 65 -23.46 4.85 -10.71
N PRO A 66 -24.59 5.54 -10.94
CA PRO A 66 -24.60 6.97 -11.22
C PRO A 66 -23.88 7.74 -10.09
N GLY A 67 -22.91 8.58 -10.45
CA GLY A 67 -22.07 9.32 -9.49
C GLY A 67 -20.71 8.68 -9.18
N SER A 68 -20.46 7.44 -9.63
CA SER A 68 -19.13 6.84 -9.57
C SER A 68 -18.16 7.62 -10.48
N ARG A 69 -16.95 7.93 -10.00
CA ARG A 69 -15.99 8.79 -10.73
C ARG A 69 -14.98 8.00 -11.55
N SER A 70 -14.43 6.91 -11.00
CA SER A 70 -13.33 6.17 -11.63
C SER A 70 -13.27 4.72 -11.20
N ALA A 71 -12.94 3.84 -12.13
CA ALA A 71 -12.51 2.48 -11.83
C ALA A 71 -10.98 2.45 -11.67
N GLY A 72 -10.49 1.85 -10.58
CA GLY A 72 -9.06 1.67 -10.35
C GLY A 72 -8.77 0.26 -9.87
N ARG A 73 -7.87 -0.46 -10.55
CA ARG A 73 -7.50 -1.85 -10.25
C ARG A 73 -7.15 -2.09 -8.77
N VAL A 74 -6.41 -1.16 -8.17
CA VAL A 74 -5.97 -1.23 -6.77
C VAL A 74 -6.95 -0.54 -5.82
N GLN A 75 -7.50 0.61 -6.25
CA GLN A 75 -8.39 1.43 -5.42
C GLN A 75 -9.69 0.69 -5.06
N SER A 76 -10.27 -0.06 -6.01
CA SER A 76 -11.50 -0.82 -5.75
C SER A 76 -11.28 -1.94 -4.73
N VAL A 77 -10.14 -2.62 -4.77
CA VAL A 77 -9.79 -3.67 -3.80
C VAL A 77 -9.56 -3.07 -2.42
N ALA A 78 -8.85 -1.94 -2.33
CA ALA A 78 -8.66 -1.24 -1.06
C ALA A 78 -10.00 -0.77 -0.46
N LEU A 79 -10.89 -0.21 -1.28
CA LEU A 79 -12.24 0.17 -0.84
C LEU A 79 -13.02 -1.04 -0.34
N ARG A 80 -12.94 -2.17 -1.06
CA ARG A 80 -13.60 -3.41 -0.65
C ARG A 80 -13.16 -3.86 0.75
N ILE A 81 -11.86 -3.83 1.07
CA ILE A 81 -11.36 -4.22 2.39
C ILE A 81 -12.01 -3.38 3.50
N VAL A 82 -12.15 -2.07 3.27
CA VAL A 82 -12.80 -1.16 4.22
C VAL A 82 -14.29 -1.49 4.35
N CYS A 83 -15.00 -1.66 3.23
CA CYS A 83 -16.41 -2.01 3.24
C CYS A 83 -16.68 -3.37 3.90
N ASP A 84 -15.82 -4.37 3.65
CA ASP A 84 -15.92 -5.69 4.26
C ASP A 84 -15.77 -5.58 5.79
N ARG A 85 -14.83 -4.75 6.27
CA ARG A 85 -14.66 -4.48 7.72
C ARG A 85 -15.85 -3.75 8.33
N GLU A 86 -16.41 -2.77 7.63
CA GLU A 86 -17.59 -2.04 8.11
C GLU A 86 -18.80 -2.99 8.20
N ASN A 87 -19.00 -3.84 7.20
CA ASN A 87 -20.05 -4.86 7.22
C ASN A 87 -19.89 -5.81 8.43
N GLU A 88 -18.66 -6.24 8.76
CA GLU A 88 -18.42 -7.04 9.97
C GLU A 88 -18.84 -6.31 11.25
N ILE A 89 -18.60 -4.99 11.33
CA ILE A 89 -19.00 -4.16 12.47
C ILE A 89 -20.52 -4.03 12.53
N GLU A 90 -21.18 -3.77 11.41
CA GLU A 90 -22.65 -3.67 11.33
C GLU A 90 -23.34 -5.00 11.67
N MET A 91 -22.74 -6.12 11.29
CA MET A 91 -23.24 -7.46 11.57
C MET A 91 -22.87 -7.96 12.98
N PHE A 92 -21.97 -7.26 13.69
CA PHE A 92 -21.53 -7.67 15.02
C PHE A 92 -22.70 -7.62 16.01
N ARG A 93 -23.01 -8.77 16.62
CA ARG A 93 -24.00 -8.88 17.69
C ARG A 93 -23.27 -9.03 19.01
N PRO A 94 -23.18 -7.97 19.86
CA PRO A 94 -22.50 -8.06 21.15
C PRO A 94 -23.07 -9.22 21.96
N GLN A 95 -22.17 -10.07 22.47
CA GLN A 95 -22.51 -11.13 23.40
C GLN A 95 -22.01 -10.73 24.78
N GLU A 96 -22.91 -10.74 25.76
CA GLU A 96 -22.53 -10.52 27.15
C GLU A 96 -21.73 -11.71 27.66
N TYR A 97 -20.62 -11.43 28.33
CA TYR A 97 -19.81 -12.43 29.02
C TYR A 97 -19.28 -11.85 30.32
N TRP A 98 -19.10 -12.72 31.30
CA TRP A 98 -18.63 -12.35 32.63
C TRP A 98 -17.25 -12.95 32.87
N ASN A 99 -16.33 -12.13 33.39
CA ASN A 99 -15.05 -12.59 33.90
C ASN A 99 -15.12 -12.62 35.42
N VAL A 100 -14.64 -13.70 36.03
CA VAL A 100 -14.43 -13.74 37.49
C VAL A 100 -12.95 -13.42 37.75
N ALA A 101 -12.71 -12.32 38.45
CA ALA A 101 -11.38 -11.87 38.85
C ALA A 101 -11.29 -11.74 40.37
N ALA A 102 -10.11 -12.01 40.94
CA ALA A 102 -9.83 -11.90 42.36
C ALA A 102 -8.48 -11.21 42.58
N ASN A 103 -8.44 -10.29 43.54
CA ASN A 103 -7.18 -9.73 44.05
C ASN A 103 -6.66 -10.65 45.16
N LEU A 104 -5.47 -11.20 44.98
CA LEU A 104 -4.86 -12.17 45.87
C LEU A 104 -3.51 -11.64 46.38
N ARG A 105 -3.08 -12.14 47.54
CA ARG A 105 -1.77 -11.87 48.12
C ARG A 105 -0.99 -13.17 48.22
N ALA A 106 0.21 -13.20 47.64
CA ALA A 106 1.13 -14.32 47.73
C ALA A 106 1.76 -14.42 49.14
N PRO A 107 2.28 -15.60 49.53
CA PRO A 107 2.90 -15.80 50.83
C PRO A 107 4.10 -14.87 51.10
N ASP A 108 4.76 -14.38 50.05
CA ASP A 108 5.86 -13.42 50.12
C ASP A 108 5.40 -11.96 50.29
N GLY A 109 4.09 -11.72 50.35
CA GLY A 109 3.49 -10.39 50.50
C GLY A 109 3.14 -9.69 49.19
N THR A 110 3.40 -10.30 48.04
CA THR A 110 3.13 -9.72 46.73
C THR A 110 1.63 -9.77 46.39
N ASP A 111 1.03 -8.62 46.05
CA ASP A 111 -0.36 -8.56 45.57
C ASP A 111 -0.43 -8.84 44.05
N PHE A 112 -1.41 -9.63 43.60
CA PHE A 112 -1.64 -9.94 42.19
C PHE A 112 -3.12 -10.18 41.85
N GLU A 113 -3.52 -9.91 40.60
CA GLU A 113 -4.86 -10.20 40.07
C GLU A 113 -4.88 -11.61 39.44
N ALA A 114 -5.82 -12.45 39.85
CA ALA A 114 -6.07 -13.76 39.24
C ALA A 114 -7.43 -13.78 38.53
N ARG A 115 -7.52 -14.47 37.40
CA ARG A 115 -8.77 -14.62 36.64
C ARG A 115 -9.10 -16.10 36.45
N LEU A 116 -10.39 -16.44 36.55
CA LEU A 116 -10.88 -17.78 36.24
C LEU A 116 -10.88 -17.99 34.72
N TYR A 117 -10.11 -18.96 34.24
CA TYR A 117 -9.99 -19.24 32.81
C TYR A 117 -10.98 -20.30 32.29
N SER A 118 -11.27 -21.32 33.10
CA SER A 118 -12.23 -22.38 32.81
C SER A 118 -12.77 -23.00 34.12
N LEU A 119 -14.00 -23.51 34.10
CA LEU A 119 -14.61 -24.30 35.20
C LEU A 119 -14.28 -25.79 35.06
#